data_AF-A0A945CWB3-F1
#
_entry.id   AF-A0A945CWB3-F1
#
_cell.length_a   1.000
_cell.length_b   1.000
_cell.length_c   1.000
_cell.angle_alpha   90.00
_cell.angle_beta   90.00
_cell.angle_gamma   90.00
#
_symmetry.space_group_name_H-M   'P 1'
#
loop_
_entity.id
_entity.type
_entity.pdbx_description
1 polymer ?
#
loop_
_entity_poly.entity_id
_entity_poly.type
_entity_poly.pdbx_seq_one_letter_code
_entity_poly.pdbx_strand_id
1 'polypeptide(L)'
;MQRTREDLANLQPHYPDMINEVIDLTEHSRNMIFNMTLEEATKRISSGDIDAIRDIEGHFAIMARRGHIIRMARTLQLPMRYFIVKKVAGPALLIAERIDQIQVWLEAHGFGDQFHPSYTRMV
;
A
#
# COMPACT_ATOMS: atom_id res chain seq x y z
N MET A 1 -23.16 10.46 0.30
CA MET A 1 -23.17 9.83 -1.04
C MET A 1 -21.86 9.10 -1.23
N GLN A 2 -21.88 7.78 -1.42
CA GLN A 2 -20.69 7.01 -1.81
C GLN A 2 -20.41 7.27 -3.30
N ARG A 3 -19.18 7.66 -3.63
CA ARG A 3 -18.72 7.83 -5.02
C ARG A 3 -18.73 6.47 -5.72
N THR A 4 -19.10 6.44 -7.00
CA THR A 4 -19.15 5.21 -7.80
C THR A 4 -17.74 4.75 -8.20
N ARG A 5 -17.60 3.53 -8.71
CA ARG A 5 -16.28 2.95 -9.07
C ARG A 5 -15.60 3.71 -10.22
N GLU A 6 -16.39 4.18 -11.19
CA GLU A 6 -15.90 5.01 -12.29
C GLU A 6 -15.43 6.38 -11.78
N ASP A 7 -16.10 6.93 -10.77
CA ASP A 7 -15.69 8.20 -10.13
C ASP A 7 -14.34 8.07 -9.40
N LEU A 8 -14.03 6.89 -8.84
CA LEU A 8 -12.76 6.61 -8.17
C LEU A 8 -11.62 6.35 -9.17
N ALA A 9 -11.92 5.72 -10.31
CA ALA A 9 -10.94 5.47 -11.37
C ALA A 9 -10.54 6.76 -12.11
N ASN A 10 -11.47 7.70 -12.24
CA ASN A 10 -11.28 9.00 -12.90
C ASN A 10 -11.04 10.15 -11.91
N LEU A 11 -10.74 9.83 -10.66
CA LEU A 11 -10.57 10.82 -9.61
C LEU A 11 -9.30 11.63 -9.92
N GLN A 12 -9.47 12.84 -10.45
CA GLN A 12 -8.38 13.78 -10.55
C GLN A 12 -7.97 14.14 -9.13
N PRO A 13 -6.76 13.79 -8.69
CA PRO A 13 -6.34 14.11 -7.35
C PRO A 13 -6.29 15.64 -7.25
N HIS A 14 -6.89 16.19 -6.18
CA HIS A 14 -6.78 17.64 -5.90
C HIS A 14 -5.32 18.09 -5.80
N TYR A 15 -4.41 17.16 -5.49
CA TYR A 15 -2.97 17.34 -5.54
C TYR A 15 -2.34 16.22 -6.38
N PRO A 16 -1.83 16.51 -7.60
CA PRO A 16 -1.23 15.49 -8.47
C PRO A 16 -0.11 14.67 -7.80
N ASP A 17 0.53 15.23 -6.77
CA ASP A 17 1.59 14.60 -5.97
C ASP A 17 1.13 14.26 -4.54
N MET A 18 -0.05 13.65 -4.40
CA MET A 18 -0.65 13.37 -3.08
C MET A 18 0.17 12.39 -2.23
N ILE A 19 0.98 11.53 -2.86
CA ILE A 19 2.03 10.71 -2.23
C ILE A 19 3.26 10.80 -3.14
N ASN A 20 4.32 11.41 -2.63
CA ASN A 20 5.57 11.58 -3.38
C ASN A 20 6.33 10.25 -3.43
N GLU A 21 6.49 9.61 -2.26
CA GLU A 21 7.34 8.45 -2.06
C GLU A 21 6.57 7.30 -1.41
N VAL A 22 6.95 6.06 -1.74
CA VAL A 22 6.47 4.86 -1.05
C VAL A 22 7.68 4.14 -0.45
N ILE A 23 7.63 3.90 0.85
CA ILE A 23 8.63 3.11 1.58
C ILE A 23 7.96 1.80 1.97
N ASP A 24 8.39 0.69 1.39
CA ASP A 24 7.83 -0.63 1.65
C ASP A 24 8.80 -1.47 2.47
N LEU A 25 8.46 -1.72 3.73
CA LEU A 25 9.22 -2.54 4.66
C LEU A 25 8.75 -4.00 4.70
N THR A 26 7.79 -4.38 3.84
CA THR A 26 7.28 -5.75 3.82
C THR A 26 8.30 -6.73 3.24
N GLU A 27 8.29 -7.97 3.76
CA GLU A 27 9.18 -9.02 3.30
C GLU A 27 8.59 -9.66 2.02
N HIS A 28 9.02 -9.16 0.86
CA HIS A 28 8.46 -9.54 -0.43
C HIS A 28 8.68 -11.01 -0.77
N SER A 29 9.73 -11.63 -0.20
CA SER A 29 10.04 -13.06 -0.39
C SER A 29 9.00 -13.99 0.24
N ARG A 30 8.15 -13.50 1.16
CA ARG A 30 7.06 -14.28 1.77
C ARG A 30 5.84 -14.42 0.86
N ASN A 31 5.79 -13.67 -0.24
CA ASN A 31 4.71 -13.78 -1.21
C ASN A 31 4.78 -15.15 -1.90
N MET A 32 3.76 -15.96 -1.70
CA MET A 32 3.56 -17.24 -2.38
C MET A 32 2.35 -17.12 -3.28
N ILE A 33 2.55 -17.18 -4.59
CA ILE A 33 1.47 -17.13 -5.58
C ILE A 33 1.45 -18.47 -6.30
N PHE A 34 0.28 -19.10 -6.39
CA PHE A 34 0.15 -20.49 -6.80
C PHE A 34 -0.23 -20.65 -8.28
N ASN A 35 -0.89 -19.66 -8.87
CA ASN A 35 -1.48 -19.77 -10.20
C ASN A 35 -0.94 -18.77 -11.24
N MET A 36 -0.02 -17.88 -10.86
CA MET A 36 0.60 -16.90 -11.75
C MET A 36 1.93 -16.39 -11.17
N THR A 37 2.64 -15.58 -11.94
CA THR A 37 3.86 -14.90 -11.47
C THR A 37 3.54 -13.70 -10.57
N LEU A 38 4.51 -13.29 -9.75
CA LEU A 38 4.41 -12.07 -8.93
C LEU A 38 4.20 -10.81 -9.78
N GLU A 39 4.80 -10.74 -10.95
CA GLU A 39 4.64 -9.61 -11.86
C GLU A 39 3.20 -9.53 -12.39
N GLU A 40 2.59 -10.66 -12.78
CA GLU A 40 1.20 -10.71 -13.22
C GLU A 40 0.23 -10.34 -12.10
N ALA A 41 0.43 -10.87 -10.89
CA ALA A 41 -0.35 -10.49 -9.72
C ALA A 41 -0.24 -8.98 -9.43
N THR A 42 0.96 -8.41 -9.53
CA THR A 42 1.20 -6.97 -9.36
C THR A 42 0.48 -6.14 -10.42
N LYS A 43 0.46 -6.60 -11.68
CA LYS A 43 -0.30 -5.94 -12.76
C LYS A 43 -1.81 -5.96 -12.51
N ARG A 44 -2.36 -7.08 -12.01
CA ARG A 44 -3.77 -7.19 -11.64
C ARG A 44 -4.13 -6.28 -10.47
N ILE A 45 -3.27 -6.20 -9.45
CA ILE A 45 -3.46 -5.25 -8.33
C ILE A 45 -3.36 -3.81 -8.83
N SER A 46 -2.42 -3.51 -9.72
CA SER A 46 -2.24 -2.18 -10.34
C SER A 46 -3.48 -1.74 -11.13
N SER A 47 -4.19 -2.66 -11.80
CA SER A 47 -5.39 -2.33 -12.58
C SER A 47 -6.56 -1.90 -11.69
N GLY A 48 -6.67 -2.46 -10.49
CA GLY A 48 -7.82 -2.24 -9.61
C GLY A 48 -9.08 -3.01 -10.02
N ASP A 49 -8.96 -3.94 -10.96
CA ASP A 49 -10.03 -4.86 -11.32
C ASP A 49 -10.20 -5.91 -10.21
N ILE A 50 -11.33 -5.85 -9.50
CA ILE A 50 -11.62 -6.69 -8.35
C ILE A 50 -11.66 -8.16 -8.73
N ASP A 51 -12.22 -8.49 -9.89
CA ASP A 51 -12.37 -9.89 -10.30
C ASP A 51 -11.00 -10.46 -10.69
N ALA A 52 -10.17 -9.68 -11.41
CA ALA A 52 -8.79 -10.05 -11.68
C ALA A 52 -7.95 -10.22 -10.40
N ILE A 53 -8.15 -9.37 -9.38
CA ILE A 53 -7.45 -9.47 -8.09
C ILE A 53 -7.91 -10.70 -7.29
N ARG A 54 -9.21 -11.04 -7.34
CA ARG A 54 -9.78 -12.23 -6.68
C ARG A 54 -9.23 -13.53 -7.23
N ASP A 55 -8.89 -13.55 -8.50
CA ASP A 55 -8.27 -14.70 -9.16
C ASP A 55 -6.81 -14.92 -8.74
N ILE A 56 -6.20 -14.07 -7.91
CA ILE A 56 -4.84 -14.31 -7.40
C ILE A 56 -4.91 -15.34 -6.27
N GLU A 57 -4.43 -16.56 -6.52
CA GLU A 57 -4.38 -17.61 -5.52
C GLU A 57 -3.03 -17.62 -4.82
N GLY A 58 -3.04 -17.57 -3.49
CA GLY A 58 -1.78 -17.52 -2.75
C GLY A 58 -1.87 -16.98 -1.34
N HIS A 59 -0.69 -16.68 -0.81
CA HIS A 59 -0.47 -15.92 0.41
C HIS A 59 0.41 -14.74 0.04
N PHE A 60 -0.19 -13.57 -0.11
CA PHE A 60 0.50 -12.37 -0.58
C PHE A 60 0.08 -11.12 0.19
N ALA A 61 0.97 -10.14 0.18
CA ALA A 61 0.76 -8.74 0.54
C ALA A 61 1.56 -7.91 -0.47
N ILE A 62 0.87 -7.29 -1.42
CA ILE A 62 1.48 -6.66 -2.60
C ILE A 62 0.98 -5.23 -2.71
N MET A 63 1.92 -4.31 -2.92
CA MET A 63 1.67 -2.94 -3.32
C MET A 63 1.96 -2.78 -4.82
N ALA A 64 1.10 -2.05 -5.51
CA ALA A 64 1.31 -1.65 -6.90
C ALA A 64 0.99 -0.16 -7.09
N ARG A 65 1.82 0.53 -7.87
CA ARG A 65 1.64 1.95 -8.20
C ARG A 65 1.36 2.12 -9.69
N ARG A 66 0.35 2.95 -10.02
CA ARG A 66 0.04 3.40 -11.38
C ARG A 66 -0.11 4.93 -11.35
N GLY A 67 0.95 5.64 -11.71
CA GLY A 67 1.01 7.09 -11.58
C GLY A 67 0.87 7.52 -10.11
N HIS A 68 -0.17 8.31 -9.82
CA HIS A 68 -0.49 8.78 -8.46
C HIS A 68 -1.33 7.78 -7.66
N ILE A 69 -1.88 6.73 -8.29
CA ILE A 69 -2.72 5.74 -7.61
C ILE A 69 -1.84 4.61 -7.07
N ILE A 70 -1.92 4.40 -5.76
CA ILE A 70 -1.30 3.26 -5.07
C ILE A 70 -2.42 2.30 -4.67
N ARG A 71 -2.29 1.04 -5.05
CA ARG A 71 -3.20 -0.05 -4.70
C ARG A 71 -2.43 -1.06 -3.89
N MET A 72 -3.05 -1.54 -2.82
CA MET A 72 -2.49 -2.58 -1.96
C MET A 72 -3.54 -3.66 -1.82
N ALA A 73 -3.12 -4.92 -1.89
CA ALA A 73 -3.99 -6.05 -1.65
C ALA A 73 -3.22 -7.11 -0.86
N ARG A 74 -3.93 -7.76 0.07
CA ARG A 74 -3.33 -8.78 0.94
C ARG A 74 -4.30 -9.90 1.28
N THR A 75 -3.72 -11.06 1.52
CA THR A 75 -4.39 -12.28 2.02
C THR A 75 -4.30 -12.37 3.54
N LEU A 76 -5.14 -13.21 4.18
CA LEU A 76 -5.21 -13.29 5.65
C LEU A 76 -3.88 -13.62 6.31
N GLN A 77 -3.06 -14.40 5.62
CA GLN A 77 -1.79 -14.92 6.09
C GLN A 77 -0.67 -13.87 6.19
N LEU A 78 -0.71 -12.82 5.37
CA LEU A 78 0.31 -11.77 5.36
C LEU A 78 -0.29 -10.43 5.80
N PRO A 79 0.03 -9.94 7.00
CA PRO A 79 -0.44 -8.64 7.43
C PRO A 79 0.24 -7.52 6.64
N MET A 80 -0.52 -6.49 6.30
CA MET A 80 -0.03 -5.29 5.63
C MET A 80 -0.68 -4.06 6.25
N ARG A 81 0.13 -3.15 6.75
CA ARG A 81 -0.28 -1.89 7.35
C ARG A 81 0.35 -0.75 6.59
N TYR A 82 -0.27 0.42 6.66
CA TYR A 82 0.33 1.64 6.17
C TYR A 82 0.19 2.80 7.14
N PHE A 83 1.07 3.77 6.98
CA PHE A 83 1.12 5.04 7.70
C PHE A 83 1.53 6.14 6.71
N ILE A 84 0.96 7.34 6.84
CA ILE A 84 1.32 8.48 6.00
C ILE A 84 2.29 9.36 6.77
N VAL A 85 3.54 9.44 6.31
CA VAL A 85 4.59 10.29 6.87
C VAL A 85 4.51 11.67 6.22
N LYS A 86 4.47 12.73 7.03
CA LYS A 86 4.54 14.09 6.53
C LYS A 86 6.01 14.49 6.37
N LYS A 87 6.49 14.60 5.14
CA LYS A 87 7.83 15.12 4.83
C LYS A 87 7.72 16.49 4.17
N VAL A 88 8.78 17.30 4.30
CA VAL A 88 8.86 18.62 3.64
C VAL A 88 8.77 18.50 2.13
N ALA A 89 9.40 17.47 1.55
CA ALA A 89 9.36 17.19 0.11
C ALA A 89 8.01 16.60 -0.39
N GLY A 90 7.01 16.49 0.48
CA GLY A 90 5.72 15.85 0.20
C GLY A 90 5.50 14.59 1.04
N PRO A 91 4.24 14.21 1.27
CA PRO A 91 3.91 13.05 2.08
C PRO A 91 4.44 11.75 1.47
N ALA A 92 4.84 10.81 2.33
CA ALA A 92 5.26 9.46 1.94
C ALA A 92 4.32 8.41 2.52
N LEU A 93 4.10 7.32 1.78
CA LEU A 93 3.37 6.16 2.25
C LEU A 93 4.37 5.13 2.79
N LEU A 94 4.36 4.91 4.09
CA LEU A 94 5.16 3.89 4.75
C LEU A 94 4.32 2.63 4.95
N ILE A 95 4.75 1.51 4.40
CA ILE A 95 4.08 0.21 4.46
C ILE A 95 4.93 -0.74 5.29
N ALA A 96 4.31 -1.51 6.16
CA ALA A 96 4.98 -2.53 6.96
C ALA A 96 4.04 -3.66 7.36
N GLU A 97 4.58 -4.78 7.82
CA GLU A 97 3.77 -5.89 8.33
C GLU A 97 3.27 -5.60 9.74
N ARG A 98 4.08 -4.95 10.57
CA ARG A 98 3.79 -4.69 11.99
C ARG A 98 3.83 -3.20 12.34
N ILE A 99 3.09 -2.84 13.37
CA ILE A 99 3.02 -1.46 13.87
C ILE A 99 4.35 -0.97 14.45
N ASP A 100 5.12 -1.85 15.09
CA ASP A 100 6.42 -1.50 15.67
C ASP A 100 7.49 -1.33 14.60
N GLN A 101 7.39 -1.99 13.43
CA GLN A 101 8.28 -1.70 12.29
C GLN A 101 8.10 -0.26 11.80
N ILE A 102 6.86 0.22 11.75
CA ILE A 102 6.55 1.62 11.43
C ILE A 102 7.18 2.55 12.45
N GLN A 103 7.00 2.27 13.75
CA GLN A 103 7.57 3.09 14.82
C GLN A 103 9.11 3.15 14.73
N VAL A 104 9.78 2.00 14.64
CA VAL A 104 11.24 1.90 14.57
C VAL A 104 11.79 2.66 13.35
N TRP A 105 11.13 2.51 12.19
CA TRP A 105 11.54 3.24 11.00
C TRP A 105 11.38 4.76 11.17
N LEU A 106 10.25 5.22 11.73
CA LEU A 106 10.01 6.65 11.98
C LEU A 106 11.04 7.23 12.94
N GLU A 107 11.37 6.53 14.03
CA GLU A 107 12.40 6.95 14.99
C GLU A 107 13.78 7.06 14.31
N ALA A 108 14.18 6.03 13.56
CA ALA A 108 15.47 6.00 12.88
C ALA A 108 15.64 7.09 11.81
N HIS A 109 14.55 7.60 11.24
CA HIS A 109 14.56 8.62 10.18
C HIS A 109 14.13 10.01 10.64
N GLY A 110 13.99 10.22 11.96
CA GLY A 110 13.69 11.54 12.54
C GLY A 110 12.22 11.98 12.42
N PHE A 111 11.29 11.04 12.26
CA PHE A 111 9.84 11.26 12.16
C PHE A 111 9.06 10.67 13.36
N GLY A 112 9.76 10.30 14.44
CA GLY A 112 9.15 9.64 15.61
C GLY A 112 8.07 10.48 16.31
N ASP A 113 8.17 11.80 16.25
CA ASP A 113 7.18 12.76 16.77
C ASP A 113 5.81 12.65 16.08
N GLN A 114 5.78 12.12 14.85
CA GLN A 114 4.55 11.91 14.10
C GLN A 114 3.83 10.62 14.50
N PHE A 115 4.51 9.69 15.18
CA PHE A 115 3.96 8.38 15.46
C PHE A 115 2.85 8.45 16.51
N HIS A 116 1.67 7.99 16.11
CA HIS A 116 0.63 7.62 17.03
C HIS A 116 0.00 6.31 16.54
N PRO A 117 -0.15 5.27 17.39
CA PRO A 117 -0.64 3.96 16.95
C PRO A 117 -1.98 4.01 16.19
N SER A 118 -2.88 4.91 16.59
CA SER A 118 -4.19 5.08 15.94
C SER A 118 -4.14 5.68 14.53
N TYR A 119 -2.98 6.15 14.05
CA TYR A 119 -2.80 6.64 12.69
C TYR A 119 -2.33 5.56 11.72
N THR A 120 -1.97 4.38 12.23
CA THR A 120 -1.77 3.21 11.38
C THR A 120 -3.10 2.69 10.84
N ARG A 121 -3.08 2.17 9.62
CA ARG A 121 -4.24 1.57 8.96
C ARG A 121 -3.90 0.18 8.48
N MET A 122 -4.85 -0.73 8.63
CA MET A 122 -4.78 -2.06 8.04
C MET A 122 -5.28 -1.99 6.60
N VAL A 123 -4.62 -2.72 5.70
CA VAL A 123 -5.09 -2.96 4.31
C VAL A 123 -6.17 -4.02 4.29
#